data_AF-A0A651GW83-F1
#
_entry.id   AF-A0A651GW83-F1
#
_cell.length_a   1.000
_cell.length_b   1.000
_cell.length_c   1.000
_cell.angle_alpha   90.00
_cell.angle_beta   90.00
_cell.angle_gamma   90.00
#
_symmetry.space_group_name_H-M   'P 1'
#
loop_
_entity.id
_entity.type
_entity.pdbx_description
1 polymer ?
#
loop_
_entity_poly.entity_id
_entity_poly.type
_entity_poly.pdbx_seq_one_letter_code
_entity_poly.pdbx_strand_id
1 'polypeptide(L)'
;MKTSTPLYLTFFCGCLFSLLPFTGDCKIIAPVHATLSEADTAFHYFVNGSVSVIRTPWTEGKRQTILYDLYGAETYRIEEFRMSFSVIASLSFHENGGVKQAKISTNPGASMYHYESAITFNSTNTPETRHDTQWPAHSIEDSMGKRYFWHRNEGKWMEKEVVKCFAPMEKP
;
A
#
# COMPACT_ATOMS: atom_id res chain seq x y z
N MET A 1 13.92 63.34 -44.87
CA MET A 1 13.75 62.44 -43.71
C MET A 1 12.26 62.30 -43.44
N LYS A 2 11.74 61.07 -43.56
CA LYS A 2 10.34 60.71 -43.33
C LYS A 2 10.18 60.32 -41.87
N THR A 3 9.15 60.82 -41.19
CA THR A 3 8.61 60.18 -39.98
C THR A 3 7.10 60.37 -39.96
N SER A 4 6.41 59.28 -40.30
CA SER A 4 4.97 59.10 -40.25
C SER A 4 4.53 58.74 -38.82
N THR A 5 3.47 59.38 -38.36
CA THR A 5 2.66 59.02 -37.20
C THR A 5 1.87 57.73 -37.46
N PRO A 6 1.86 56.74 -36.55
CA PRO A 6 0.91 55.64 -36.62
C PRO A 6 -0.35 55.90 -35.77
N LEU A 7 -1.47 55.62 -36.43
CA LEU A 7 -2.84 55.57 -35.93
C LEU A 7 -3.01 54.34 -35.02
N TYR A 8 -3.45 54.51 -33.77
CA TYR A 8 -3.81 53.40 -32.89
C TYR A 8 -5.27 52.98 -33.14
N LEU A 9 -5.42 51.77 -33.66
CA LEU A 9 -6.69 51.08 -33.89
C LEU A 9 -6.99 50.22 -32.65
N THR A 10 -7.96 50.61 -31.82
CA THR A 10 -8.44 49.77 -30.70
C THR A 10 -9.57 48.86 -31.18
N PHE A 11 -9.27 47.58 -31.35
CA PHE A 11 -10.22 46.52 -31.65
C PHE A 11 -10.60 45.83 -30.34
N PHE A 12 -11.74 46.19 -29.75
CA PHE A 12 -12.34 45.43 -28.66
C PHE A 12 -13.06 44.21 -29.26
N CYS A 13 -12.35 43.08 -29.31
CA CYS A 13 -12.94 41.78 -29.66
C CYS A 13 -13.57 41.17 -28.40
N GLY A 14 -14.91 41.09 -28.38
CA GLY A 14 -15.68 40.45 -27.33
C GLY A 14 -15.43 38.94 -27.29
N CYS A 15 -14.88 38.45 -26.18
CA CYS A 15 -14.93 37.03 -25.87
C CYS A 15 -16.31 36.69 -25.29
N LEU A 16 -17.15 36.15 -26.16
CA LEU A 16 -18.35 35.39 -25.81
C LEU A 16 -17.90 34.14 -25.03
N PHE A 17 -18.07 34.14 -23.71
CA PHE A 17 -17.83 32.96 -22.87
C PHE A 17 -18.99 31.98 -23.10
N SER A 18 -18.80 31.02 -24.00
CA SER A 18 -19.71 29.90 -24.19
C SER A 18 -19.62 28.94 -23.00
N LEU A 19 -20.67 28.92 -22.18
CA LEU A 19 -20.91 27.89 -21.18
C LEU A 19 -21.21 26.56 -21.89
N LEU A 20 -20.23 25.66 -21.94
CA LEU A 20 -20.48 24.26 -22.27
C LEU A 20 -20.76 23.48 -20.97
N PRO A 21 -21.90 22.77 -20.85
CA PRO A 21 -22.14 21.89 -19.73
C PRO A 21 -21.24 20.66 -19.85
N PHE A 22 -20.36 20.48 -18.86
CA PHE A 22 -19.52 19.29 -18.70
C PHE A 22 -20.42 18.13 -18.23
N THR A 23 -21.04 17.40 -19.15
CA THR A 23 -21.71 16.12 -18.83
C THR A 23 -20.63 15.05 -18.71
N GLY A 24 -19.92 15.05 -17.58
CA GLY A 24 -19.02 13.96 -17.21
C GLY A 24 -19.83 12.79 -16.67
N ASP A 25 -20.09 11.79 -17.50
CA ASP A 25 -20.63 10.51 -17.05
C ASP A 25 -19.64 9.85 -16.08
N CYS A 26 -19.95 9.93 -14.79
CA CYS A 26 -19.22 9.22 -13.74
C CYS A 26 -19.57 7.73 -13.84
N LYS A 27 -18.83 6.98 -14.66
CA LYS A 27 -18.90 5.51 -14.66
C LYS A 27 -18.22 4.99 -13.39
N ILE A 28 -19.02 4.49 -12.45
CA ILE A 28 -18.56 3.67 -11.34
C ILE A 28 -18.01 2.37 -11.94
N ILE A 29 -16.69 2.26 -12.01
CA ILE A 29 -16.01 1.02 -12.41
C ILE A 29 -16.09 0.09 -11.21
N ALA A 30 -17.00 -0.89 -11.27
CA ALA A 30 -17.05 -1.96 -10.27
C ALA A 30 -15.73 -2.75 -10.31
N PRO A 31 -15.21 -3.22 -9.16
CA PRO A 31 -13.97 -3.99 -9.13
C PRO A 31 -14.16 -5.29 -9.92
N VAL A 32 -13.35 -5.48 -10.96
CA VAL A 32 -13.31 -6.70 -11.75
C VAL A 32 -12.83 -7.83 -10.84
N HIS A 33 -13.73 -8.76 -10.53
CA HIS A 33 -13.36 -10.01 -9.87
C HIS A 33 -12.58 -10.88 -10.86
N ALA A 34 -11.31 -11.15 -10.54
CA ALA A 34 -10.47 -12.06 -11.31
C ALA A 34 -10.83 -13.53 -11.04
N THR A 35 -11.14 -14.28 -12.10
CA THR A 35 -11.24 -15.75 -12.10
C THR A 35 -9.82 -16.32 -12.19
N LEU A 36 -9.33 -16.97 -11.13
CA LEU A 36 -7.97 -17.50 -11.05
C LEU A 36 -7.92 -18.97 -11.48
N SER A 37 -7.18 -19.28 -12.56
CA SER A 37 -6.61 -20.60 -12.79
C SER A 37 -5.27 -20.70 -12.04
N GLU A 38 -4.86 -21.90 -11.59
CA GLU A 38 -3.65 -22.10 -10.77
C GLU A 38 -2.32 -21.70 -11.46
N ALA A 39 -2.36 -21.35 -12.76
CA ALA A 39 -1.20 -20.92 -13.55
C ALA A 39 -1.09 -19.40 -13.76
N ASP A 40 -2.08 -18.61 -13.35
CA ASP A 40 -2.13 -17.21 -13.76
C ASP A 40 -1.55 -16.26 -12.70
N THR A 41 -0.69 -15.34 -13.17
CA THR A 41 -0.28 -14.17 -12.40
C THR A 41 -1.49 -13.28 -12.15
N ALA A 42 -1.76 -12.95 -10.88
CA ALA A 42 -2.82 -12.03 -10.53
C ALA A 42 -2.30 -10.59 -10.50
N PHE A 43 -3.04 -9.68 -11.12
CA PHE A 43 -2.73 -8.25 -11.14
C PHE A 43 -3.82 -7.47 -10.40
N HIS A 44 -3.41 -6.51 -9.59
CA HIS A 44 -4.27 -5.47 -9.05
C HIS A 44 -3.77 -4.11 -9.51
N TYR A 45 -4.68 -3.21 -9.81
CA TYR A 45 -4.39 -1.91 -10.39
C TYR A 45 -4.87 -0.79 -9.48
N PHE A 46 -4.16 0.33 -9.52
CA PHE A 46 -4.67 1.60 -9.04
C PHE A 46 -5.79 2.11 -9.96
N VAL A 47 -6.58 3.05 -9.46
CA VAL A 47 -7.67 3.70 -10.23
C VAL A 47 -7.19 4.44 -11.49
N ASN A 48 -5.93 4.86 -11.52
CA ASN A 48 -5.30 5.49 -12.69
C ASN A 48 -4.84 4.46 -13.76
N GLY A 49 -5.03 3.15 -13.51
CA GLY A 49 -4.61 2.06 -14.39
C GLY A 49 -3.18 1.59 -14.21
N SER A 50 -2.36 2.19 -13.33
CA SER A 50 -1.03 1.67 -13.03
C SER A 50 -1.10 0.40 -12.18
N VAL A 51 -0.11 -0.48 -12.31
CA VAL A 51 -0.06 -1.72 -11.53
C VAL A 51 0.21 -1.39 -10.07
N SER A 52 -0.62 -1.92 -9.17
CA SER A 52 -0.50 -1.79 -7.72
C SER A 52 0.14 -3.03 -7.12
N VAL A 53 -0.33 -4.21 -7.51
CA VAL A 53 0.18 -5.50 -7.00
C VAL A 53 0.30 -6.49 -8.13
N ILE A 54 1.41 -7.23 -8.11
CA ILE A 54 1.58 -8.46 -8.88
C ILE A 54 1.71 -9.61 -7.89
N ARG A 55 0.90 -10.64 -8.06
CA ARG A 55 1.00 -11.89 -7.30
C ARG A 55 1.29 -13.02 -8.28
N THR A 56 2.49 -13.59 -8.17
CA THR A 56 2.93 -14.67 -9.07
C THR A 56 2.10 -15.93 -8.80
N PRO A 57 1.98 -16.83 -9.80
CA PRO A 57 1.44 -18.16 -9.55
C PRO A 57 2.29 -18.92 -8.53
N TRP A 58 1.71 -19.99 -7.99
CA TRP A 58 2.44 -20.91 -7.14
C TRP A 58 3.32 -21.83 -7.99
N THR A 59 4.63 -21.79 -7.75
CA THR A 59 5.61 -22.68 -8.38
C THR A 59 6.39 -23.37 -7.28
N GLU A 60 6.35 -24.71 -7.24
CA GLU A 60 7.04 -25.52 -6.21
C GLU A 60 6.71 -25.09 -4.77
N GLY A 61 5.44 -24.69 -4.53
CA GLY A 61 4.99 -24.23 -3.21
C GLY A 61 5.54 -22.86 -2.81
N LYS A 62 6.07 -22.07 -3.75
CA LYS A 62 6.53 -20.70 -3.54
C LYS A 62 5.76 -19.73 -4.43
N ARG A 63 5.52 -18.52 -3.94
CA ARG A 63 5.09 -17.38 -4.77
C ARG A 63 5.56 -16.07 -4.17
N GLN A 64 5.45 -15.00 -4.93
CA GLN A 64 5.74 -13.66 -4.48
C GLN A 64 4.54 -12.74 -4.69
N THR A 65 4.31 -11.87 -3.71
CA THR A 65 3.41 -10.72 -3.83
C THR A 65 4.30 -9.47 -3.84
N ILE A 66 4.30 -8.75 -4.95
CA ILE A 66 5.14 -7.57 -5.20
C ILE A 66 4.23 -6.34 -5.29
N LEU A 67 4.55 -5.30 -4.53
CA LEU A 67 3.82 -4.05 -4.48
C LEU A 67 4.60 -2.96 -5.22
N TYR A 68 3.88 -2.13 -5.95
CA TYR A 68 4.43 -1.03 -6.75
C TYR A 68 3.78 0.30 -6.36
N ASP A 69 4.53 1.39 -6.48
CA ASP A 69 4.00 2.74 -6.34
C ASP A 69 3.24 3.21 -7.60
N LEU A 70 2.76 4.45 -7.58
CA LEU A 70 2.04 5.06 -8.71
C LEU A 70 2.90 5.23 -9.96
N TYR A 71 4.24 5.16 -9.84
CA TYR A 71 5.21 5.31 -10.91
C TYR A 71 5.75 3.97 -11.42
N GLY A 72 5.33 2.86 -10.82
CA GLY A 72 5.77 1.51 -11.18
C GLY A 72 7.09 1.09 -10.51
N ALA A 73 7.58 1.82 -9.51
CA ALA A 73 8.71 1.40 -8.70
C ALA A 73 8.26 0.42 -7.62
N GLU A 74 9.03 -0.65 -7.40
CA GLU A 74 8.75 -1.62 -6.35
C GLU A 74 8.92 -0.99 -4.97
N THR A 75 7.89 -1.10 -4.13
CA THR A 75 7.90 -0.55 -2.76
C THR A 75 8.08 -1.62 -1.71
N TYR A 76 7.55 -2.82 -1.94
CA TYR A 76 7.57 -3.91 -0.97
C TYR A 76 7.37 -5.27 -1.64
N ARG A 77 7.96 -6.30 -1.04
CA ARG A 77 7.86 -7.68 -1.51
C ARG A 77 7.53 -8.60 -0.34
N ILE A 78 6.58 -9.50 -0.56
CA ILE A 78 6.20 -10.55 0.38
C ILE A 78 6.49 -11.88 -0.29
N GLU A 79 7.31 -12.70 0.36
CA GLU A 79 7.57 -14.08 -0.05
C GLU A 79 6.60 -15.01 0.66
N GLU A 80 5.90 -15.84 -0.10
CA GLU A 80 4.91 -16.76 0.40
C GLU A 80 5.32 -18.21 0.11
N PHE A 81 5.08 -19.07 1.08
CA PHE A 81 5.49 -20.47 1.07
C PHE A 81 4.31 -21.37 1.46
N ARG A 82 4.18 -22.52 0.81
CA ARG A 82 3.18 -23.55 1.11
C ARG A 82 3.84 -24.93 1.05
N MET A 83 4.67 -25.23 2.05
CA MET A 83 5.40 -26.49 2.18
C MET A 83 5.17 -27.08 3.59
N SER A 84 6.20 -27.71 4.18
CA SER A 84 6.18 -28.17 5.58
C SER A 84 6.01 -27.04 6.59
N PHE A 85 6.47 -25.83 6.24
CA PHE A 85 6.08 -24.57 6.85
C PHE A 85 5.26 -23.75 5.83
N SER A 86 4.43 -22.83 6.30
CA SER A 86 3.65 -21.96 5.44
C SER A 86 3.78 -20.49 5.84
N VAL A 87 3.81 -19.64 4.82
CA VAL A 87 3.74 -18.18 4.92
C VAL A 87 2.72 -17.73 3.89
N ILE A 88 1.59 -17.20 4.34
CA ILE A 88 0.48 -16.83 3.46
C ILE A 88 0.09 -15.38 3.76
N ALA A 89 -0.08 -14.58 2.70
CA ALA A 89 -0.43 -13.16 2.81
C ALA A 89 -1.85 -12.87 2.27
N SER A 90 -2.66 -12.26 3.12
CA SER A 90 -3.97 -11.68 2.75
C SER A 90 -3.86 -10.17 2.62
N LEU A 91 -4.34 -9.62 1.51
CA LEU A 91 -4.29 -8.18 1.23
C LEU A 91 -5.67 -7.55 1.37
N SER A 92 -5.69 -6.32 1.88
CA SER A 92 -6.84 -5.41 1.81
C SER A 92 -6.41 -4.14 1.11
N PHE A 93 -7.35 -3.48 0.44
CA PHE A 93 -7.07 -2.35 -0.46
C PHE A 93 -7.76 -1.07 0.01
N HIS A 94 -7.15 0.06 -0.31
CA HIS A 94 -7.74 1.38 -0.27
C HIS A 94 -8.69 1.57 -1.47
N GLU A 95 -9.52 2.61 -1.44
CA GLU A 95 -10.45 2.94 -2.54
C GLU A 95 -9.73 3.26 -3.86
N ASN A 96 -8.49 3.74 -3.79
CA ASN A 96 -7.69 4.05 -4.97
C ASN A 96 -6.98 2.83 -5.60
N GLY A 97 -7.19 1.62 -5.07
CA GLY A 97 -6.57 0.39 -5.53
C GLY A 97 -5.18 0.10 -4.94
N GLY A 98 -4.63 0.99 -4.12
CA GLY A 98 -3.44 0.72 -3.31
C GLY A 98 -3.72 -0.32 -2.22
N VAL A 99 -2.74 -1.11 -1.83
CA VAL A 99 -2.78 -1.97 -0.64
C VAL A 99 -2.89 -1.08 0.60
N LYS A 100 -3.83 -1.41 1.48
CA LYS A 100 -4.03 -0.79 2.79
C LYS A 100 -3.32 -1.57 3.89
N GLN A 101 -3.48 -2.88 3.85
CA GLN A 101 -2.88 -3.78 4.83
C GLN A 101 -2.58 -5.14 4.21
N ALA A 102 -1.41 -5.68 4.54
CA ALA A 102 -1.09 -7.08 4.34
C ALA A 102 -1.06 -7.79 5.69
N LYS A 103 -1.89 -8.84 5.84
CA LYS A 103 -1.86 -9.76 6.97
C LYS A 103 -1.13 -11.02 6.55
N ILE A 104 0.01 -11.29 7.17
CA ILE A 104 0.87 -12.42 6.87
C ILE A 104 0.75 -13.40 8.02
N SER A 105 0.33 -14.62 7.73
CA SER A 105 0.28 -15.73 8.69
C SER A 105 1.43 -16.68 8.40
N THR A 106 2.23 -16.97 9.41
CA THR A 106 3.37 -17.88 9.35
C THR A 106 3.13 -19.05 10.30
N ASN A 107 3.07 -20.25 9.73
CA ASN A 107 3.09 -21.50 10.47
C ASN A 107 4.45 -22.19 10.23
N PRO A 108 5.32 -22.32 11.25
CA PRO A 108 6.63 -22.97 11.11
C PRO A 108 6.57 -24.49 10.86
N GLY A 109 5.38 -25.10 10.85
CA GLY A 109 5.19 -26.53 10.71
C GLY A 109 5.10 -27.22 12.08
N ALA A 110 6.08 -28.05 12.42
CA ALA A 110 6.12 -28.86 13.66
C ALA A 110 6.33 -28.03 14.96
N SER A 111 5.92 -26.76 14.96
CA SER A 111 5.97 -25.85 16.10
C SER A 111 4.58 -25.71 16.72
N MET A 112 4.52 -25.49 18.03
CA MET A 112 3.28 -25.09 18.71
C MET A 112 2.91 -23.63 18.44
N TYR A 113 3.81 -22.87 17.81
CA TYR A 113 3.69 -21.44 17.59
C TYR A 113 3.19 -21.08 16.19
N HIS A 114 2.31 -20.10 16.15
CA HIS A 114 1.86 -19.39 14.98
C HIS A 114 2.25 -17.92 15.11
N TYR A 115 2.70 -17.32 14.01
CA TYR A 115 3.08 -15.92 13.98
C TYR A 115 2.19 -15.18 12.98
N GLU A 116 1.73 -14.00 13.36
CA GLU A 116 1.00 -13.11 12.47
C GLU A 116 1.69 -11.75 12.40
N SER A 117 1.89 -11.26 11.19
CA SER A 117 2.41 -9.92 10.90
C SER A 117 1.37 -9.10 10.16
N ALA A 118 0.95 -7.97 10.71
CA ALA A 118 0.08 -7.01 10.07
C ALA A 118 0.88 -5.77 9.62
N ILE A 119 1.05 -5.59 8.32
CA ILE A 119 1.77 -4.47 7.72
C ILE A 119 0.75 -3.48 7.14
N THR A 120 0.85 -2.20 7.51
CA THR A 120 0.03 -1.12 6.92
C THR A 120 0.81 -0.38 5.85
N PHE A 121 0.10 0.09 4.83
CA PHE A 121 0.65 0.83 3.71
C PHE A 121 -0.18 2.09 3.47
N ASN A 122 0.49 3.13 2.99
CA ASN A 122 -0.18 4.35 2.55
C ASN A 122 -0.93 4.12 1.22
N SER A 123 -1.56 5.17 0.69
CA SER A 123 -2.30 5.10 -0.58
C SER A 123 -1.43 4.84 -1.82
N THR A 124 -0.10 4.86 -1.70
CA THR A 124 0.86 4.62 -2.78
C THR A 124 1.70 3.36 -2.55
N ASN A 125 1.18 2.39 -1.77
CA ASN A 125 1.85 1.14 -1.42
C ASN A 125 3.18 1.28 -0.68
N THR A 126 3.49 2.43 -0.08
CA THR A 126 4.66 2.58 0.78
C THR A 126 4.36 2.03 2.17
N PRO A 127 5.18 1.10 2.70
CA PRO A 127 4.98 0.56 4.04
C PRO A 127 5.15 1.65 5.10
N GLU A 128 4.34 1.56 6.15
CA GLU A 128 4.32 2.53 7.25
C GLU A 128 4.59 1.87 8.60
N THR A 129 3.77 0.88 8.97
CA THR A 129 3.88 0.19 10.25
C THR A 129 3.76 -1.31 10.09
N ARG A 130 4.38 -2.06 11.00
CA ARG A 130 4.22 -3.51 11.12
C ARG A 130 3.94 -3.87 12.57
N HIS A 131 2.98 -4.77 12.80
CA HIS A 131 2.69 -5.33 14.11
C HIS A 131 2.79 -6.85 14.03
N ASP A 132 3.67 -7.43 14.83
CA ASP A 132 3.97 -8.85 14.85
C ASP A 132 3.45 -9.46 16.17
N THR A 133 2.68 -10.54 16.07
CA THR A 133 2.08 -11.26 17.21
C THR A 133 2.38 -12.75 17.13
N GLN A 134 2.42 -13.40 18.28
CA GLN A 134 2.65 -14.83 18.42
C GLN A 134 1.49 -15.49 19.16
N TRP A 135 1.08 -16.66 18.69
CA TRP A 135 0.03 -17.49 19.28
C TRP A 135 0.50 -18.94 19.49
N PRO A 136 0.24 -19.58 20.64
CA PRO A 136 -0.24 -18.96 21.87
C PRO A 136 0.80 -17.99 22.46
N ALA A 137 0.33 -16.98 23.18
CA ALA A 137 1.21 -16.08 23.92
C ALA A 137 1.77 -16.79 25.17
N HIS A 138 3.07 -16.64 25.43
CA HIS A 138 3.71 -17.19 26.64
C HIS A 138 3.78 -16.19 27.78
N SER A 139 3.82 -14.90 27.44
CA SER A 139 3.87 -13.76 28.37
C SER A 139 2.85 -12.69 27.99
N ILE A 140 2.66 -11.70 28.87
CA ILE A 140 1.85 -10.51 28.57
C ILE A 140 2.51 -9.73 27.43
N GLU A 141 3.83 -9.65 27.43
CA GLU A 141 4.63 -9.01 26.40
C GLU A 141 4.40 -9.65 25.02
N ASP A 142 4.37 -10.99 24.95
CA ASP A 142 4.06 -11.70 23.70
C ASP A 142 2.63 -11.40 23.22
N SER A 143 1.68 -11.29 24.15
CA SER A 143 0.29 -10.94 23.83
C SER A 143 0.12 -9.52 23.32
N MET A 144 1.00 -8.58 23.71
CA MET A 144 1.00 -7.21 23.20
C MET A 144 1.59 -7.13 21.79
N GLY A 145 2.48 -8.07 21.44
CA GLY A 145 3.19 -8.11 20.17
C GLY A 145 4.21 -6.98 20.00
N LYS A 146 5.00 -7.06 18.93
CA LYS A 146 6.05 -6.09 18.62
C LYS A 146 5.58 -5.14 17.52
N ARG A 147 5.87 -3.84 17.68
CA ARG A 147 5.50 -2.81 16.71
C ARG A 147 6.75 -2.24 16.06
N TYR A 148 6.69 -2.07 14.76
CA TYR A 148 7.76 -1.54 13.94
C TYR A 148 7.25 -0.39 13.08
N PHE A 149 8.14 0.55 12.77
CA PHE A 149 7.91 1.58 11.77
C PHE A 149 8.91 1.42 10.62
N TRP A 150 8.51 1.84 9.42
CA TRP A 150 9.36 1.72 8.24
C TRP A 150 10.31 2.92 8.11
N HIS A 151 11.61 2.65 8.08
CA HIS A 151 12.62 3.66 7.82
C HIS A 151 12.92 3.75 6.32
N ARG A 152 12.24 4.68 5.62
CA ARG A 152 12.23 4.77 4.14
C ARG A 152 13.62 4.87 3.52
N ASN A 153 14.52 5.64 4.12
CA ASN A 153 15.86 5.87 3.55
C ASN A 153 16.77 4.64 3.67
N GLU A 154 16.51 3.77 4.65
CA GLU A 154 17.31 2.56 4.88
C GLU A 154 16.65 1.29 4.34
N GLY A 155 15.37 1.36 3.99
CA GLY A 155 14.59 0.21 3.54
C GLY A 155 14.45 -0.88 4.60
N LYS A 156 14.28 -0.49 5.88
CA LYS A 156 14.26 -1.42 7.03
C LYS A 156 13.16 -1.10 8.02
N TRP A 157 12.71 -2.15 8.71
CA TRP A 157 11.81 -2.05 9.86
C TRP A 157 12.60 -1.75 11.13
N MET A 158 12.17 -0.71 11.85
CA MET A 158 12.76 -0.30 13.13
C MET A 158 11.76 -0.55 14.25
N GLU A 159 12.19 -1.23 15.31
CA GLU A 159 11.33 -1.55 16.45
C GLU A 159 11.00 -0.27 17.24
N LYS A 160 9.72 -0.11 17.59
CA LYS A 160 9.27 1.00 18.42
C LYS A 160 9.36 0.60 19.88
N GLU A 161 10.34 1.15 20.59
CA GLU A 161 10.42 0.98 22.04
C GLU A 161 9.21 1.61 22.74
N VAL A 162 8.56 0.86 23.63
CA VAL A 162 7.51 1.39 24.50
C VAL A 162 8.20 2.11 25.65
N VAL A 163 8.35 3.43 25.56
CA VAL A 163 8.83 4.23 26.69
C VAL A 163 7.81 4.10 27.82
N LYS A 164 8.20 3.39 28.89
CA LYS A 164 7.41 3.37 30.14
C LYS A 164 7.50 4.77 30.75
N CYS A 165 6.46 5.58 30.56
CA CYS A 165 6.33 6.83 31.31
C CYS A 165 6.10 6.48 32.78
N PHE A 166 7.10 6.65 33.62
CA PHE A 166 6.90 6.68 35.06
C PHE A 166 6.23 8.01 35.41
N ALA A 167 5.09 7.96 36.10
CA ALA A 167 4.48 9.17 36.65
C ALA A 167 5.51 9.82 37.61
N PRO A 168 5.69 11.15 37.57
CA PRO A 168 6.54 11.81 38.55
C PRO A 168 5.97 11.51 39.94
N MET A 169 6.79 10.92 40.81
CA MET A 169 6.42 10.73 42.21
C MET A 169 6.20 12.12 42.82
N GLU A 170 4.99 12.41 43.29
CA GLU A 170 4.74 13.58 44.13
C GLU A 170 5.67 13.47 45.35
N LYS A 171 6.50 14.49 45.55
CA LYS A 171 7.32 14.58 46.76
C LYS A 171 6.37 14.72 47.96
N PRO A 172 6.64 14.01 49.08
CA PRO A 172 5.86 14.13 50.30
C PRO A 172 5.96 15.52 50.93
#